data_AF-A0A945CX18-F1
#
_entry.id   AF-A0A945CX18-F1
#
_cell.length_a   1.000
_cell.length_b   1.000
_cell.length_c   1.000
_cell.angle_alpha   90.00
_cell.angle_beta   90.00
_cell.angle_gamma   90.00
#
_symmetry.space_group_name_H-M   'P 1'
#
loop_
_entity.id
_entity.type
_entity.pdbx_description
1 polymer ?
#
loop_
_entity_poly.entity_id
_entity_poly.type
_entity_poly.pdbx_seq_one_letter_code
_entity_poly.pdbx_strand_id
1 'polypeptide(L)'
;MKPTLGHPALLRVKEGLEGTSLRATTFRGDTTLVADPVDIHRVLRFLRDDPECNYDLLCDVTAIDYLNYPATPIGRFAVIWILANTETASRIQVKTYLNPSIDTSGIEDDPALHVHTSTDIWAGAEWREREIFDMFGIRFDKHPDLRRILMW
;
A
#
# COMPACT_ATOMS: atom_id res chain seq x y z
N MET A 1 -6.11 18.51 18.59
CA MET A 1 -6.55 18.94 17.24
C MET A 1 -7.27 17.75 16.63
N LYS A 2 -8.59 17.84 16.35
CA LYS A 2 -9.30 16.74 15.69
C LYS A 2 -8.71 16.58 14.27
N PRO A 3 -8.32 15.37 13.82
CA PRO A 3 -7.89 15.17 12.44
C PRO A 3 -9.03 15.57 11.51
N THR A 4 -8.88 16.67 10.78
CA THR A 4 -9.80 17.02 9.70
C THR A 4 -9.44 16.16 8.50
N LEU A 5 -10.30 15.20 8.17
CA LEU A 5 -10.27 14.38 6.94
C LEU A 5 -10.59 15.29 5.73
N GLY A 6 -9.69 16.21 5.41
CA GLY A 6 -9.90 17.25 4.38
C GLY A 6 -9.24 16.95 3.03
N HIS A 7 -8.62 15.78 2.88
CA HIS A 7 -7.91 15.46 1.64
C HIS A 7 -8.91 15.17 0.50
N PRO A 8 -8.84 15.87 -0.66
CA PRO A 8 -9.85 15.78 -1.73
C PRO A 8 -10.04 14.36 -2.27
N ALA A 9 -8.94 13.61 -2.42
CA ALA A 9 -8.99 12.22 -2.87
C ALA A 9 -9.86 11.29 -2.00
N LEU A 10 -10.04 11.57 -0.69
CA LEU A 10 -10.83 10.68 0.18
C LEU A 10 -12.31 10.67 -0.18
N LEU A 11 -12.85 11.81 -0.63
CA LEU A 11 -14.25 11.89 -1.08
C LEU A 11 -14.41 11.12 -2.39
N ARG A 12 -13.49 11.33 -3.34
CA ARG A 12 -13.48 10.64 -4.63
C ARG A 12 -13.41 9.12 -4.49
N VAL A 13 -12.51 8.63 -3.64
CA VAL A 13 -12.37 7.19 -3.37
C VAL A 13 -13.64 6.63 -2.72
N LYS A 14 -14.25 7.36 -1.78
CA LYS A 14 -15.48 6.93 -1.12
C LYS A 14 -16.67 6.82 -2.08
N GLU A 15 -16.80 7.76 -3.01
CA GLU A 15 -17.84 7.78 -4.04
C GLU A 15 -17.58 6.77 -5.17
N GLY A 16 -16.33 6.63 -5.59
CA GLY A 16 -15.94 5.78 -6.72
C GLY A 16 -15.82 4.30 -6.38
N LEU A 17 -15.63 3.95 -5.11
CA LEU A 17 -15.39 2.57 -4.65
C LEU A 17 -16.42 2.12 -3.61
N GLU A 18 -17.71 2.26 -3.95
CA GLU A 18 -18.81 1.78 -3.12
C GLU A 18 -18.63 0.29 -2.73
N GLY A 19 -18.92 -0.04 -1.47
CA GLY A 19 -18.75 -1.39 -0.93
C GLY A 19 -17.33 -1.74 -0.47
N THR A 20 -16.35 -0.86 -0.68
CA THR A 20 -14.97 -1.04 -0.16
C THR A 20 -14.87 -0.60 1.29
N SER A 21 -14.29 -1.44 2.14
CA SER A 21 -13.96 -1.06 3.52
C SER A 21 -12.70 -0.17 3.51
N LEU A 22 -12.90 1.12 3.82
CA LEU A 22 -11.85 2.12 3.81
C LEU A 22 -11.75 2.79 5.18
N ARG A 23 -10.52 2.96 5.66
CA ARG A 23 -10.23 3.81 6.83
C ARG A 23 -9.29 4.91 6.41
N ALA A 24 -9.44 6.10 6.95
CA ALA A 24 -8.54 7.20 6.68
C ALA A 24 -8.06 7.80 7.99
N THR A 25 -6.79 8.17 8.02
CA THR A 25 -6.20 8.91 9.13
C THR A 25 -5.37 10.06 8.58
N THR A 26 -5.28 11.14 9.34
CA THR A 26 -4.48 12.30 8.99
C THR A 26 -3.60 12.67 10.18
N PHE A 27 -2.31 12.85 9.91
CA PHE A 27 -1.35 13.28 10.92
C PHE A 27 -0.42 14.32 10.31
N ARG A 28 -0.36 15.52 10.92
CA ARG A 28 0.51 16.63 10.49
C ARG A 28 0.40 17.01 9.01
N GLY A 29 -0.79 16.83 8.42
CA GLY A 29 -1.05 17.13 7.01
C GLY A 29 -0.88 15.94 6.07
N ASP A 30 -0.23 14.86 6.51
CA ASP A 30 -0.14 13.62 5.76
C ASP A 30 -1.41 12.80 5.93
N THR A 31 -1.99 12.37 4.81
CA THR A 31 -3.19 11.54 4.79
C THR A 31 -2.81 10.11 4.42
N THR A 32 -3.23 9.17 5.26
CA THR A 32 -3.10 7.73 4.99
C THR A 32 -4.49 7.13 4.78
N LEU A 33 -4.71 6.57 3.60
CA LEU A 33 -5.84 5.72 3.27
C LEU A 33 -5.45 4.27 3.56
N VAL A 34 -6.26 3.57 4.33
CA VAL A 34 -6.10 2.14 4.64
C VAL A 34 -7.21 1.37 3.95
N ALA A 35 -6.84 0.36 3.17
CA ALA A 35 -7.75 -0.53 2.46
C ALA A 35 -7.37 -2.00 2.69
N ASP A 36 -8.34 -2.89 2.58
CA ASP A 36 -8.12 -4.33 2.69
C ASP A 36 -7.28 -4.85 1.50
N PRO A 37 -6.45 -5.89 1.68
CA PRO A 37 -5.56 -6.40 0.63
C PRO A 37 -6.29 -6.81 -0.65
N VAL A 38 -7.54 -7.25 -0.54
CA VAL A 38 -8.38 -7.67 -1.67
C VAL A 38 -8.76 -6.48 -2.58
N ASP A 39 -8.92 -5.30 -2.00
CA ASP A 39 -9.36 -4.10 -2.72
C ASP A 39 -8.20 -3.16 -3.09
N ILE A 40 -6.99 -3.41 -2.58
CA ILE A 40 -5.86 -2.48 -2.69
C ILE A 40 -5.51 -2.14 -4.14
N HIS A 41 -5.51 -3.11 -5.05
CA HIS A 41 -5.21 -2.88 -6.46
C HIS A 41 -6.25 -1.97 -7.11
N ARG A 42 -7.53 -2.21 -6.81
CA ARG A 42 -8.65 -1.37 -7.30
C ARG A 42 -8.53 0.05 -6.78
N VAL A 43 -8.17 0.22 -5.50
CA VAL A 43 -7.94 1.54 -4.88
C VAL A 43 -6.78 2.27 -5.55
N LEU A 44 -5.64 1.61 -5.72
CA LEU A 44 -4.45 2.20 -6.37
C LEU A 44 -4.75 2.60 -7.82
N ARG A 45 -5.45 1.75 -8.56
CA ARG A 45 -5.83 2.03 -9.95
C ARG A 45 -6.78 3.22 -10.04
N PHE A 46 -7.77 3.29 -9.15
CA PHE A 46 -8.68 4.43 -9.08
C PHE A 46 -7.92 5.73 -8.80
N LEU A 47 -6.99 5.73 -7.84
CA LEU A 47 -6.19 6.91 -7.51
C LEU A 47 -5.32 7.39 -8.68
N ARG A 48 -4.81 6.48 -9.51
CA ARG A 48 -4.09 6.83 -10.74
C ARG A 48 -5.03 7.36 -11.83
N ASP A 49 -6.12 6.64 -12.10
CA ASP A 49 -6.94 6.83 -13.30
C ASP A 49 -8.02 7.92 -13.16
N ASP A 50 -8.47 8.23 -11.94
CA ASP A 50 -9.46 9.29 -11.70
C ASP A 50 -8.85 10.67 -12.00
N PRO A 51 -9.42 11.47 -12.91
CA PRO A 51 -8.83 12.75 -13.33
C PRO A 51 -8.68 13.79 -12.22
N GLU A 52 -9.48 13.71 -11.15
CA GLU A 52 -9.39 14.64 -10.02
C GLU A 52 -8.32 14.19 -9.01
N CYS A 53 -8.01 12.89 -8.96
CA CYS A 53 -6.95 12.34 -8.12
C CYS A 53 -5.59 12.43 -8.84
N ASN A 54 -5.50 11.87 -10.05
CA ASN A 54 -4.35 11.88 -10.96
C ASN A 54 -3.00 11.68 -10.24
N TYR A 55 -2.88 10.62 -9.45
CA TYR A 55 -1.62 10.26 -8.77
C TYR A 55 -0.67 9.58 -9.76
N ASP A 56 -0.06 10.39 -10.61
CA ASP A 56 0.83 9.98 -11.70
C ASP A 56 2.22 9.54 -11.24
N LEU A 57 2.67 9.99 -10.05
CA LEU A 57 3.97 9.65 -9.50
C LEU A 57 3.86 8.69 -8.30
N LEU A 58 4.43 7.49 -8.46
CA LEU A 58 4.75 6.60 -7.36
C LEU A 58 6.10 7.03 -6.75
N CYS A 59 6.06 7.66 -5.57
CA CYS A 59 7.28 8.06 -4.86
C CYS A 59 8.01 6.88 -4.25
N ASP A 60 7.27 5.97 -3.61
CA ASP A 60 7.85 4.78 -2.98
C ASP A 60 6.82 3.68 -2.72
N VAL A 61 7.29 2.44 -2.62
CA VAL A 61 6.56 1.32 -2.03
C VAL A 61 7.45 0.71 -0.96
N THR A 62 6.94 0.61 0.25
CA THR A 62 7.69 0.05 1.37
C THR A 62 6.81 -0.81 2.25
N ALA A 63 7.43 -1.59 3.14
CA ALA A 63 6.73 -2.41 4.12
C ALA A 63 7.18 -2.10 5.54
N ILE A 64 6.30 -2.37 6.50
CA ILE A 64 6.55 -2.24 7.93
C ILE A 64 6.25 -3.59 8.58
N ASP A 65 7.18 -4.10 9.40
CA ASP A 65 6.89 -5.16 10.38
C ASP A 65 6.64 -4.52 11.74
N TYR A 66 5.45 -4.74 12.29
CA TYR A 66 5.04 -4.27 13.61
C TYR A 66 5.33 -5.31 14.71
N LEU A 67 6.24 -6.26 14.49
CA LEU A 67 6.72 -7.17 15.52
C LEU A 67 7.18 -6.40 16.77
N ASN A 68 6.60 -6.75 17.93
CA ASN A 68 6.84 -6.07 19.21
C ASN A 68 6.50 -4.58 19.25
N TYR A 69 5.65 -4.08 18.34
CA TYR A 69 5.20 -2.70 18.40
C TYR A 69 4.35 -2.45 19.68
N PRO A 70 4.57 -1.34 20.42
CA PRO A 70 3.90 -1.11 21.71
C PRO A 70 2.38 -0.98 21.65
N ALA A 71 1.81 -0.71 20.48
CA ALA A 71 0.37 -0.66 20.26
C ALA A 71 -0.04 -1.83 19.36
N THR A 72 -1.27 -2.35 19.53
CA THR A 72 -1.78 -3.44 18.69
C THR A 72 -2.13 -2.91 17.29
N PRO A 73 -1.37 -3.26 16.23
CA PRO A 73 -1.69 -2.85 14.87
C PRO A 73 -2.88 -3.68 14.34
N ILE A 74 -3.44 -3.26 13.20
CA ILE A 74 -4.48 -4.03 12.49
C ILE A 74 -3.93 -5.35 11.93
N GLY A 75 -2.67 -5.33 11.51
CA GLY A 75 -1.94 -6.54 11.17
C GLY A 75 -0.44 -6.40 11.42
N ARG A 76 0.26 -7.53 11.46
CA ARG A 76 1.70 -7.55 11.73
C ARG A 76 2.50 -6.82 10.65
N PHE A 77 2.24 -7.13 9.38
CA PHE A 77 2.89 -6.43 8.28
C PHE A 77 1.97 -5.37 7.71
N ALA A 78 2.56 -4.32 7.14
CA ALA A 78 1.83 -3.39 6.30
C ALA A 78 2.65 -3.05 5.06
N VAL A 79 1.99 -2.97 3.91
CA VAL A 79 2.57 -2.42 2.68
C VAL A 79 2.01 -1.02 2.46
N ILE A 80 2.88 -0.09 2.09
CA ILE A 80 2.56 1.33 1.93
C ILE A 80 3.02 1.80 0.55
N TRP A 81 2.11 2.44 -0.18
CA TRP A 81 2.39 3.19 -1.39
C TRP A 81 2.36 4.68 -1.07
N ILE A 82 3.42 5.39 -1.41
CA ILE A 82 3.51 6.85 -1.27
C ILE A 82 3.30 7.44 -2.66
N LEU A 83 2.21 8.16 -2.84
CA LEU A 83 1.76 8.68 -4.12
C LEU A 83 1.78 10.20 -4.12
N ALA A 84 2.12 10.77 -5.27
CA ALA A 84 2.05 12.20 -5.51
C ALA A 84 1.36 12.47 -6.86
N ASN A 85 0.55 13.54 -6.87
CA ASN A 85 0.06 14.14 -8.10
C ASN A 85 1.01 15.30 -8.45
N THR A 86 1.66 15.23 -9.60
CA THR A 86 2.67 16.21 -10.00
C THR A 86 2.09 17.56 -10.42
N GLU A 87 0.81 17.62 -10.83
CA GLU A 87 0.12 18.84 -11.21
C GLU A 87 -0.35 19.66 -9.99
N THR A 88 -0.93 18.99 -9.00
CA THR A 88 -1.49 19.64 -7.79
C THR A 88 -0.53 19.64 -6.61
N ALA A 89 0.60 18.93 -6.71
CA ALA A 89 1.52 18.64 -5.61
C ALA A 89 0.88 17.94 -4.40
N SER A 90 -0.32 17.37 -4.58
CA SER A 90 -1.03 16.60 -3.56
C SER A 90 -0.30 15.28 -3.29
N ARG A 91 -0.31 14.84 -2.03
CA ARG A 91 0.33 13.58 -1.59
C ARG A 91 -0.63 12.76 -0.75
N ILE A 92 -0.63 11.46 -0.98
CA ILE A 92 -1.38 10.51 -0.18
C ILE A 92 -0.56 9.24 0.04
N GLN A 93 -0.73 8.63 1.21
CA GLN A 93 -0.22 7.30 1.49
C GLN A 93 -1.38 6.32 1.42
N VAL A 94 -1.21 5.22 0.68
CA VAL A 94 -2.15 4.10 0.69
C VAL A 94 -1.50 2.96 1.44
N LYS A 95 -2.20 2.34 2.37
CA LYS A 95 -1.69 1.31 3.25
C LYS A 95 -2.62 0.10 3.24
N THR A 96 -2.03 -1.09 3.23
CA THR A 96 -2.76 -2.32 3.52
C THR A 96 -2.04 -3.11 4.60
N TYR A 97 -2.80 -3.88 5.38
CA TYR A 97 -2.26 -4.70 6.46
C TYR A 97 -2.35 -6.18 6.08
N LEU A 98 -1.29 -6.92 6.38
CA LEU A 98 -1.19 -8.36 6.19
C LEU A 98 -0.90 -9.02 7.53
N ASN A 99 -1.52 -10.17 7.77
CA ASN A 99 -1.27 -10.97 8.95
C ASN A 99 -0.72 -12.32 8.49
N PRO A 100 0.47 -12.73 8.95
CA PRO A 100 0.98 -14.04 8.60
C PRO A 100 0.04 -15.13 9.15
N SER A 101 -0.16 -16.18 8.37
CA SER A 101 -0.94 -17.36 8.74
C SER A 101 -0.06 -18.49 9.28
N ILE A 102 1.26 -18.42 9.05
CA ILE A 102 2.25 -19.39 9.51
C ILE A 102 3.37 -18.70 10.31
N ASP A 103 4.28 -19.50 10.88
CA ASP A 103 5.44 -18.96 11.57
C ASP A 103 6.42 -18.30 10.59
N THR A 104 6.89 -17.10 10.91
CA THR A 104 7.73 -16.29 10.01
C THR A 104 9.22 -16.48 10.25
N SER A 105 9.64 -17.45 11.08
CA SER A 105 11.07 -17.74 11.27
C SER A 105 11.65 -18.60 10.13
N GLY A 106 10.78 -19.24 9.34
CA GLY A 106 11.14 -20.08 8.21
C GLY A 106 11.23 -19.33 6.87
N ILE A 107 11.35 -20.12 5.80
CA ILE A 107 11.39 -19.64 4.40
C ILE A 107 10.15 -20.08 3.60
N GLU A 108 9.15 -20.61 4.29
CA GLU A 108 7.94 -21.14 3.68
C GLU A 108 7.07 -20.01 3.12
N ASP A 109 6.32 -20.34 2.08
CA ASP A 109 5.40 -19.42 1.42
C ASP A 109 4.11 -19.26 2.25
N ASP A 110 3.81 -18.04 2.69
CA ASP A 110 2.62 -17.75 3.48
C ASP A 110 1.51 -17.20 2.58
N PRO A 111 0.39 -17.92 2.38
CA PRO A 111 -0.73 -17.46 1.55
C PRO A 111 -1.33 -16.12 1.99
N ALA A 112 -1.18 -15.74 3.26
CA ALA A 112 -1.70 -14.51 3.82
C ALA A 112 -0.76 -13.30 3.62
N LEU A 113 0.45 -13.51 3.10
CA LEU A 113 1.43 -12.46 2.75
C LEU A 113 1.49 -12.20 1.24
N HIS A 114 0.34 -12.30 0.56
CA HIS A 114 0.19 -11.98 -0.85
C HIS A 114 -0.57 -10.67 -1.06
N VAL A 115 -0.09 -9.87 -2.01
CA VAL A 115 -0.70 -8.62 -2.46
C VAL A 115 -0.61 -8.57 -3.98
N HIS A 116 -1.57 -7.95 -4.66
CA HIS A 116 -1.46 -7.76 -6.10
C HIS A 116 -0.39 -6.71 -6.43
N THR A 117 0.46 -6.97 -7.43
CA THR A 117 1.45 -6.01 -7.93
C THR A 117 0.80 -4.69 -8.35
N SER A 118 1.52 -3.58 -8.19
CA SER A 118 1.19 -2.28 -8.77
C SER A 118 2.08 -1.92 -9.97
N THR A 119 2.89 -2.84 -10.49
CA THR A 119 3.73 -2.64 -11.69
C THR A 119 2.94 -2.34 -12.96
N ASP A 120 1.70 -2.85 -13.05
CA ASP A 120 0.75 -2.53 -14.13
C ASP A 120 0.09 -1.14 -13.97
N ILE A 121 0.26 -0.53 -12.79
CA ILE A 121 -0.22 0.81 -12.46
C ILE A 121 0.91 1.82 -12.64
N TRP A 122 2.05 1.59 -11.99
CA TRP A 122 3.28 2.37 -12.10
C TRP A 122 4.47 1.44 -12.33
N ALA A 123 5.17 1.60 -13.46
CA ALA A 123 6.34 0.78 -13.79
C ALA A 123 7.47 0.87 -12.75
N GLY A 124 7.56 1.99 -12.02
CA GLY A 124 8.55 2.20 -10.95
C GLY A 124 8.38 1.28 -9.73
N ALA A 125 7.26 0.55 -9.62
CA ALA A 125 7.03 -0.38 -8.51
C ALA A 125 7.93 -1.63 -8.55
N GLU A 126 8.46 -2.01 -9.73
CA GLU A 126 9.13 -3.30 -9.95
C GLU A 126 10.30 -3.55 -8.98
N TRP A 127 11.17 -2.56 -8.80
CA TRP A 127 12.32 -2.70 -7.89
C TRP A 127 11.88 -2.70 -6.42
N ARG A 128 10.86 -1.91 -6.07
CA ARG A 128 10.39 -1.74 -4.69
C ARG A 128 9.65 -2.97 -4.20
N GLU A 129 8.84 -3.57 -5.05
CA GLU A 129 8.13 -4.81 -4.74
C GLU A 129 9.11 -5.98 -4.54
N ARG A 130 10.22 -6.01 -5.31
CA ARG A 130 11.32 -6.97 -5.09
C ARG A 130 12.08 -6.74 -3.80
N GLU A 131 12.36 -5.49 -3.45
CA GLU A 131 12.97 -5.11 -2.17
C GLU A 131 12.10 -5.59 -0.99
N ILE A 132 10.78 -5.38 -1.07
CA ILE A 132 9.84 -5.84 -0.05
C ILE A 132 9.79 -7.37 0.03
N PHE A 133 9.76 -8.05 -1.11
CA PHE A 133 9.79 -9.52 -1.15
C PHE A 133 11.06 -10.07 -0.50
N ASP A 134 12.21 -9.46 -0.76
CA ASP A 134 13.49 -9.91 -0.23
C ASP A 134 13.64 -9.63 1.28
N MET A 135 13.15 -8.48 1.75
CA MET A 135 13.27 -8.06 3.15
C MET A 135 12.20 -8.64 4.07
N PHE A 136 10.96 -8.76 3.59
CA PHE A 136 9.80 -9.10 4.41
C PHE A 136 9.11 -10.40 4.00
N GLY A 137 9.49 -11.00 2.87
CA GLY A 137 8.85 -12.22 2.35
C GLY A 137 7.46 -12.00 1.75
N ILE A 138 6.98 -10.77 1.66
CA ILE A 138 5.66 -10.44 1.07
C ILE A 138 5.73 -10.60 -0.44
N ARG A 139 4.80 -11.37 -1.00
CA ARG A 139 4.77 -11.68 -2.43
C ARG A 139 3.79 -10.80 -3.18
N PHE A 140 4.19 -10.42 -4.39
CA PHE A 140 3.38 -9.60 -5.29
C PHE A 140 2.85 -10.45 -6.44
N ASP A 141 1.55 -10.73 -6.44
CA ASP A 141 0.89 -11.52 -7.47
C ASP A 141 0.95 -10.79 -8.81
N LYS A 142 1.23 -11.54 -9.89
CA LYS A 142 1.40 -11.05 -11.28
C LYS A 142 2.58 -10.10 -11.50
N HIS A 143 3.50 -9.99 -10.55
CA HIS A 143 4.73 -9.23 -10.75
C HIS A 143 5.59 -9.86 -11.87
N PRO A 144 6.16 -9.05 -12.80
CA PRO A 144 6.87 -9.56 -13.98
C PRO A 144 8.17 -10.32 -13.66
N ASP A 145 8.96 -9.86 -12.68
CA ASP A 145 10.23 -10.49 -12.26
C ASP A 145 10.41 -10.48 -10.73
N LEU A 146 9.59 -11.24 -9.99
CA LEU A 146 9.69 -11.26 -8.52
C LEU A 146 10.82 -12.18 -8.05
N ARG A 147 12.00 -11.58 -7.82
CA ARG A 147 13.20 -12.27 -7.32
C ARG A 147 13.96 -11.37 -6.36
N ARG A 148 14.72 -12.00 -5.45
CA ARG A 148 15.59 -11.33 -4.48
C ARG A 148 16.57 -10.37 -5.17
N ILE A 149 16.89 -9.26 -4.51
CA ILE A 149 17.68 -8.17 -5.10
C ILE A 149 18.71 -7.54 -4.16
N LEU A 150 18.51 -7.62 -2.84
CA LEU A 150 19.38 -7.03 -1.81
C LEU A 150 20.15 -8.08 -1.00
N MET A 151 19.48 -9.15 -0.58
CA MET A 151 20.07 -10.19 0.27
C MET A 151 20.72 -11.27 -0.60
N TRP A 152 22.02 -11.46 -0.40
CA TRP A 152 22.88 -12.40 -1.12
C TRP A 152 22.97 -13.76 -0.43
#